data_AF-A0A9D4SWA5-F1
#
_entry.id   AF-A0A9D4SWA5-F1
#
_cell.length_a   1.000
_cell.length_b   1.000
_cell.length_c   1.000
_cell.angle_alpha   90.00
_cell.angle_beta   90.00
_cell.angle_gamma   90.00
#
_symmetry.space_group_name_H-M   'P 1'
#
loop_
_entity.id
_entity.type
_entity.pdbx_description
1 polymer ?
#
loop_
_entity_poly.entity_id
_entity_poly.type
_entity_poly.pdbx_seq_one_letter_code
_entity_poly.pdbx_strand_id
1 'polypeptide(L)'
;MTIGTTPKQSEYQARRQARYFGDCLRFICLSRTRHGKNSRAHAEWCRTTDSLVEFLWNSVRPTLPRKKKCPAPKNDVVVLGGHTLPDRHRSILELGPKFCFEPQLTVLDKIALSRRISHRVPDQERPSCQKTLVSALDQFPGVLGDQALRW
;
A
#
# COMPACT_ATOMS: atom_id res chain seq x y z
N MET A 1 -38.65 3.72 -9.88
CA MET A 1 -37.46 2.90 -9.58
C MET A 1 -36.27 3.83 -9.36
N THR A 2 -35.99 4.20 -8.11
CA THR A 2 -34.81 4.99 -7.74
C THR A 2 -33.66 4.03 -7.43
N ILE A 3 -32.62 4.05 -8.26
CA ILE A 3 -31.41 3.25 -8.07
C ILE A 3 -30.70 3.83 -6.83
N GLY A 4 -30.86 3.17 -5.69
CA GLY A 4 -30.19 3.52 -4.45
C GLY A 4 -28.69 3.34 -4.61
N THR A 5 -27.96 4.44 -4.80
CA THR A 5 -26.50 4.44 -4.78
C THR A 5 -26.04 3.99 -3.40
N THR A 6 -25.27 2.92 -3.35
CA THR A 6 -24.77 2.38 -2.09
C THR A 6 -23.86 3.43 -1.42
N PRO A 7 -23.93 3.62 -0.08
CA PRO A 7 -23.22 4.69 0.62
C PRO A 7 -21.69 4.61 0.51
N LYS A 8 -21.13 3.47 0.08
CA LYS A 8 -19.70 3.32 -0.22
C LYS A 8 -19.30 3.92 -1.57
N GLN A 9 -20.20 3.91 -2.56
CA GLN A 9 -19.93 4.48 -3.89
C GLN A 9 -19.92 6.01 -3.86
N SER A 10 -20.76 6.65 -3.05
CA SER A 10 -20.83 8.12 -2.97
C SER A 10 -19.57 8.74 -2.35
N GLU A 11 -19.01 8.18 -1.28
CA GLU A 11 -17.77 8.68 -0.67
C GLU A 11 -16.56 8.49 -1.60
N TYR A 12 -16.49 7.35 -2.30
CA TYR A 12 -15.43 7.11 -3.28
C TYR A 12 -15.52 8.10 -4.45
N GLN A 13 -16.73 8.35 -4.96
CA GLN A 13 -16.95 9.34 -6.02
C GLN A 13 -16.60 10.75 -5.56
N ALA A 14 -16.97 11.16 -4.35
CA ALA A 14 -16.62 12.48 -3.81
C ALA A 14 -15.10 12.66 -3.67
N ARG A 15 -14.37 11.66 -3.16
CA ARG A 15 -12.90 11.70 -3.09
C ARG A 15 -12.25 11.73 -4.48
N ARG A 16 -12.79 10.96 -5.42
CA ARG A 16 -12.30 10.95 -6.80
C ARG A 16 -12.50 12.30 -7.47
N GLN A 17 -13.66 12.94 -7.28
CA GLN A 17 -13.94 14.28 -7.78
C GLN A 17 -13.00 15.33 -7.15
N ALA A 18 -12.78 15.29 -5.83
CA ALA A 18 -11.86 16.22 -5.17
C ALA A 18 -10.43 16.12 -5.72
N ARG A 19 -9.92 14.91 -5.93
CA ARG A 19 -8.60 14.68 -6.56
C ARG A 19 -8.57 15.17 -8.00
N TYR A 20 -9.60 14.84 -8.78
CA TYR A 20 -9.71 15.28 -10.16
C TYR A 20 -9.69 16.81 -10.27
N PHE A 21 -10.45 17.51 -9.41
CA PHE A 21 -10.41 18.97 -9.37
C PHE A 21 -9.02 19.51 -8.96
N GLY A 22 -8.37 18.89 -7.99
CA GLY A 22 -6.99 19.23 -7.62
C GLY A 22 -6.00 19.06 -8.79
N ASP A 23 -6.13 17.98 -9.55
CA ASP A 23 -5.30 17.70 -10.72
C ASP A 23 -5.57 18.69 -11.87
N CYS A 24 -6.84 19.01 -12.14
CA CYS A 24 -7.21 20.04 -13.12
C CYS A 24 -6.64 21.41 -12.76
N LEU A 25 -6.76 21.82 -11.49
CA LEU A 25 -6.19 23.08 -11.01
C LEU A 25 -4.67 23.08 -11.16
N ARG A 26 -4.00 21.99 -10.77
CA ARG A 26 -2.55 21.83 -10.94
C ARG A 26 -2.13 21.91 -12.42
N PHE A 27 -2.87 21.27 -13.33
CA PHE A 27 -2.58 21.30 -14.77
C PHE A 27 -2.73 22.70 -15.37
N ILE A 28 -3.83 23.40 -15.07
CA ILE A 28 -4.07 24.78 -15.51
C ILE A 28 -2.95 25.70 -14.98
N CYS A 29 -2.52 25.50 -13.73
CA CYS A 29 -1.44 26.27 -13.12
C CYS A 29 -0.08 26.01 -13.78
N LEU A 30 0.28 24.75 -14.04
CA LEU A 30 1.51 24.40 -14.77
C LEU A 30 1.50 24.97 -16.19
N SER A 31 0.34 25.05 -16.82
CA SER A 31 0.19 25.58 -18.19
C SER A 31 0.28 27.10 -18.28
N ARG A 32 -0.11 27.83 -17.20
CA ARG A 32 -0.09 29.30 -17.15
C ARG A 32 1.20 29.91 -16.60
N THR A 33 1.99 29.15 -15.85
CA THR A 33 3.21 29.68 -15.22
C THR A 33 4.40 29.57 -16.18
N ARG A 34 4.85 30.71 -16.73
CA ARG A 34 6.11 30.79 -17.52
C ARG A 34 7.36 30.45 -16.71
N HIS A 35 7.29 30.58 -15.39
CA HIS A 35 8.34 30.18 -14.47
C HIS A 35 7.99 28.83 -13.87
N GLY A 36 8.89 27.85 -14.00
CA GLY A 36 8.66 26.45 -13.61
C GLY A 36 8.31 26.22 -12.14
N LYS A 37 8.27 24.94 -11.74
CA LYS A 37 7.80 24.44 -10.43
C LYS A 37 8.35 25.13 -9.17
N ASN A 38 9.44 25.90 -9.28
CA ASN A 38 10.11 26.62 -8.19
C ASN A 38 9.60 28.07 -7.98
N SER A 39 8.57 28.51 -8.70
CA SER A 39 8.00 29.85 -8.48
C SER A 39 7.31 29.96 -7.11
N ARG A 40 7.59 31.05 -6.36
CA ARG A 40 6.89 31.37 -5.10
C ARG A 40 5.37 31.43 -5.28
N ALA A 41 4.92 31.93 -6.43
CA ALA A 41 3.50 31.94 -6.79
C ALA A 41 2.95 30.50 -6.88
N HIS A 42 3.65 29.56 -7.51
CA HIS A 42 3.19 28.17 -7.58
C HIS A 42 3.02 27.55 -6.17
N ALA A 43 3.97 27.78 -5.27
CA ALA A 43 3.89 27.28 -3.88
C ALA A 43 2.71 27.88 -3.11
N GLU A 44 2.47 29.19 -3.23
CA GLU A 44 1.34 29.87 -2.60
C GLU A 44 0.00 29.36 -3.14
N TRP A 45 -0.09 29.13 -4.45
CA TRP A 45 -1.27 28.58 -5.09
C TRP A 45 -1.55 27.12 -4.71
N CYS A 46 -0.52 26.28 -4.57
CA CYS A 46 -0.70 24.93 -4.01
C CYS A 46 -1.29 24.98 -2.61
N ARG A 47 -0.78 25.85 -1.73
CA ARG A 47 -1.34 26.03 -0.37
C ARG A 47 -2.80 26.48 -0.40
N THR A 48 -3.16 27.39 -1.29
CA THR A 48 -4.55 27.84 -1.46
C THR A 48 -5.44 26.72 -1.97
N THR A 49 -4.95 25.91 -2.91
CA THR A 49 -5.70 24.76 -3.44
C THR A 49 -5.92 23.70 -2.37
N ASP A 50 -4.90 23.36 -1.59
CA ASP A 50 -5.01 22.40 -0.49
C ASP A 50 -6.02 22.90 0.55
N SER A 51 -5.95 24.19 0.91
CA SER A 51 -6.91 24.85 1.81
C SER A 51 -8.34 24.80 1.27
N LEU A 52 -8.53 25.05 -0.02
CA LEU A 52 -9.85 25.03 -0.67
C LEU A 52 -10.42 23.60 -0.73
N VAL A 53 -9.58 22.60 -1.05
CA VAL A 53 -9.98 21.19 -1.06
C VAL A 53 -10.37 20.73 0.33
N GLU A 54 -9.60 21.09 1.36
CA GLU A 54 -9.96 20.81 2.76
C GLU A 54 -11.24 21.51 3.18
N PHE A 55 -11.43 22.78 2.80
CA PHE A 55 -12.67 23.50 3.05
C PHE A 55 -13.87 22.79 2.42
N LEU A 56 -13.80 22.48 1.13
CA LEU A 56 -14.85 21.76 0.40
C LEU A 56 -15.12 20.39 1.02
N TRP A 57 -14.06 19.66 1.41
CA TRP A 57 -14.20 18.38 2.08
C TRP A 57 -14.92 18.52 3.41
N ASN A 58 -14.59 19.53 4.22
CA ASN A 58 -15.24 19.79 5.50
C ASN A 58 -16.69 20.27 5.34
N SER A 59 -17.05 20.93 4.24
CA SER A 59 -18.43 21.28 3.92
C SER A 59 -19.26 20.06 3.48
N VAL A 60 -18.68 19.14 2.70
CA VAL A 60 -19.39 17.95 2.17
C VAL A 60 -19.40 16.80 3.17
N ARG A 61 -18.36 16.62 3.99
CA ARG A 61 -18.21 15.50 4.92
C ARG A 61 -19.41 15.31 5.88
N PRO A 62 -20.05 16.36 6.43
CA PRO A 62 -21.22 16.22 7.31
C PRO A 62 -22.47 15.67 6.59
N THR A 63 -22.60 15.91 5.29
CA THR A 63 -23.74 15.42 4.49
C THR A 63 -23.53 13.97 4.02
N LEU A 64 -22.29 13.46 4.11
CA LEU A 64 -22.00 12.07 3.82
C LEU A 64 -22.52 11.17 4.96
N PRO A 65 -23.12 10.01 4.62
CA PRO A 65 -23.62 9.07 5.63
C PRO A 65 -22.45 8.60 6.52
N ARG A 66 -22.56 8.86 7.83
CA ARG A 66 -21.60 8.37 8.82
C ARG A 66 -21.61 6.84 8.76
N LYS A 67 -20.49 6.23 8.37
CA LYS A 67 -20.36 4.77 8.38
C LYS A 67 -20.66 4.26 9.79
N LYS A 68 -21.78 3.55 9.95
CA LYS A 68 -21.91 2.58 11.04
C LYS A 68 -20.70 1.64 10.89
N LYS A 69 -19.99 1.36 11.99
CA LYS A 69 -18.91 0.38 11.99
C LYS A 69 -19.53 -0.96 11.57
N CYS A 70 -19.53 -1.26 10.28
CA CYS A 70 -19.89 -2.59 9.81
C CYS A 70 -18.83 -3.53 10.39
N PRO A 71 -19.21 -4.60 11.11
CA PRO A 71 -18.25 -5.61 11.49
C PRO A 71 -17.50 -6.05 10.24
N ALA A 72 -16.17 -6.12 10.34
CA ALA A 72 -15.37 -6.65 9.24
C ALA A 72 -15.92 -8.05 8.91
N PRO A 73 -16.21 -8.36 7.63
CA PRO A 73 -16.60 -9.71 7.27
C PRO A 73 -15.48 -10.64 7.72
N LYS A 74 -15.81 -11.65 8.55
CA LYS A 74 -14.87 -12.72 8.88
C LYS A 74 -14.51 -13.40 7.57
N ASN A 75 -13.25 -13.30 7.16
CA ASN A 75 -12.78 -14.05 6.01
C ASN A 75 -12.53 -15.49 6.46
N ASP A 76 -12.89 -16.44 5.60
CA ASP A 76 -12.58 -17.84 5.86
C ASP A 76 -11.10 -18.08 5.55
N VAL A 77 -10.36 -18.61 6.52
CA VAL A 77 -8.91 -18.86 6.40
C VAL A 77 -8.72 -20.33 6.09
N VAL A 78 -8.35 -20.63 4.85
CA VAL A 78 -8.01 -21.99 4.41
C VAL A 78 -6.53 -22.23 4.67
N VAL A 79 -6.21 -23.23 5.50
CA VAL A 79 -4.82 -23.65 5.75
C VAL A 79 -4.46 -24.78 4.81
N LEU A 80 -3.45 -24.56 3.96
CA LEU A 80 -2.96 -25.55 3.01
C LEU A 80 -1.92 -26.48 3.65
N GLY A 81 -1.88 -27.75 3.23
CA GLY A 81 -0.80 -28.68 3.58
C GLY A 81 -0.92 -29.38 4.94
N GLY A 82 -2.11 -29.39 5.57
CA GLY A 82 -2.34 -30.13 6.82
C GLY A 82 -1.59 -29.59 8.04
N HIS A 83 -0.97 -28.42 7.93
CA HIS A 83 -0.29 -27.78 9.05
C HIS A 83 -1.30 -27.13 10.00
N THR A 84 -1.02 -27.18 11.30
CA THR A 84 -1.79 -26.47 12.31
C THR A 84 -1.30 -25.03 12.44
N LEU A 85 -2.19 -24.06 12.20
CA LEU A 85 -1.89 -22.65 12.39
C LEU A 85 -2.20 -22.23 13.83
N PRO A 86 -1.27 -21.56 14.56
CA PRO A 86 -1.56 -21.04 15.89
C PRO A 86 -2.75 -20.06 15.88
N ASP A 87 -3.62 -20.13 16.90
CA ASP A 87 -4.85 -19.34 16.98
C ASP A 87 -4.60 -17.84 16.86
N ARG A 88 -3.51 -17.35 17.45
CA ARG A 88 -3.08 -15.95 17.35
C ARG A 88 -2.90 -15.50 15.90
N HIS A 89 -2.34 -16.36 15.03
CA HIS A 89 -2.12 -16.03 13.63
C HIS A 89 -3.42 -16.15 12.83
N ARG A 90 -4.25 -17.16 13.15
CA ARG A 90 -5.56 -17.36 12.53
C ARG A 90 -6.46 -16.14 12.72
N SER A 91 -6.60 -15.64 13.95
CA SER A 91 -7.45 -14.50 14.25
C SER A 91 -7.06 -13.23 13.49
N ILE A 92 -5.80 -13.12 13.07
CA ILE A 92 -5.28 -11.96 12.36
C ILE A 92 -5.44 -12.13 10.85
N LEU A 93 -5.23 -13.33 10.32
CA LEU A 93 -5.54 -13.64 8.92
C LEU A 93 -7.04 -13.50 8.60
N GLU A 94 -7.92 -13.77 9.56
CA GLU A 94 -9.37 -13.56 9.44
C GLU A 94 -9.74 -12.08 9.21
N LEU A 95 -8.90 -11.13 9.66
CA LEU A 95 -9.08 -9.68 9.42
C LEU A 95 -8.89 -9.31 7.93
N GLY A 96 -8.32 -10.22 7.13
CA GLY A 96 -8.15 -10.10 5.69
C GLY A 96 -6.72 -9.75 5.26
N PRO A 97 -6.48 -9.70 3.93
CA PRO A 97 -5.14 -9.63 3.34
C PRO A 97 -4.36 -8.35 3.70
N LYS A 98 -5.05 -7.30 4.15
CA LYS A 98 -4.42 -6.06 4.64
C LYS A 98 -3.68 -6.27 5.98
N PHE A 99 -4.00 -7.34 6.70
CA PHE A 99 -3.41 -7.69 7.99
C PHE A 99 -2.46 -8.89 7.89
N CYS A 100 -2.08 -9.30 6.67
CA CYS A 100 -0.97 -10.23 6.50
C CYS A 100 0.29 -9.59 7.08
N PHE A 101 0.83 -10.21 8.13
CA PHE A 101 2.14 -9.85 8.64
C PHE A 101 3.15 -10.05 7.53
N GLU A 102 3.74 -8.96 7.05
CA GLU A 102 5.09 -9.06 6.55
C GLU A 102 5.93 -9.40 7.80
N PRO A 103 6.51 -10.61 7.89
CA PRO A 103 7.27 -10.98 9.06
C PRO A 103 8.43 -9.98 9.17
N GLN A 104 8.53 -9.28 10.30
CA GLN A 104 9.65 -8.41 10.60
C GLN A 104 10.88 -9.26 10.90
N LEU A 105 11.39 -9.93 9.87
CA LEU A 105 12.63 -10.67 9.92
C LEU A 105 13.79 -9.69 9.89
N THR A 106 14.75 -9.90 10.78
CA THR A 106 16.03 -9.19 10.68
C THR A 106 16.71 -9.54 9.35
N VAL A 107 17.64 -8.70 8.89
CA VAL A 107 18.41 -8.98 7.66
C VAL A 107 19.07 -10.37 7.71
N LEU A 108 19.63 -10.72 8.87
CA LEU A 108 20.24 -12.03 9.09
C LEU A 108 19.22 -13.17 9.00
N ASP A 109 18.03 -12.99 9.57
CA ASP A 109 16.97 -14.00 9.47
C ASP A 109 16.48 -14.19 8.03
N LYS A 110 16.41 -13.12 7.25
CA LYS A 110 16.06 -13.20 5.81
C LYS A 110 17.10 -14.00 5.03
N ILE A 111 18.40 -13.78 5.30
CA ILE A 111 19.49 -14.55 4.68
C ILE A 111 19.50 -16.00 5.17
N ALA A 112 19.28 -16.24 6.46
CA ALA A 112 19.21 -17.59 7.02
C ALA A 112 18.02 -18.37 6.43
N LEU A 113 16.87 -17.71 6.26
CA LEU A 113 15.69 -18.29 5.64
C LEU A 113 15.94 -18.60 4.16
N SER A 114 16.57 -17.69 3.41
CA SER A 114 16.89 -17.91 1.99
C SER A 114 17.83 -19.11 1.80
N ARG A 115 18.85 -19.26 2.65
CA ARG A 115 19.73 -20.44 2.66
C ARG A 115 18.97 -21.73 2.96
N ARG A 116 18.12 -21.72 3.99
CA ARG A 116 17.28 -22.88 4.34
C ARG A 116 16.36 -23.31 3.20
N ILE A 117 15.76 -22.36 2.50
CA ILE A 117 14.92 -22.63 1.32
C ILE A 117 15.76 -23.23 0.20
N SER A 118 16.91 -22.60 -0.13
CA SER A 118 17.81 -23.07 -1.18
C SER A 118 18.31 -24.51 -0.95
N HIS A 119 18.56 -24.90 0.29
CA HIS A 119 18.97 -26.27 0.63
C HIS A 119 17.86 -27.32 0.44
N ARG A 120 16.59 -26.94 0.43
CA ARG A 120 15.46 -27.86 0.18
C ARG A 120 15.14 -28.03 -1.31
N VAL A 121 15.70 -27.17 -2.16
CA VAL A 121 15.56 -27.26 -3.61
C VAL A 121 16.52 -28.32 -4.16
N PRO A 122 16.08 -29.15 -5.14
CA PRO A 122 16.95 -30.10 -5.82
C PRO A 122 18.21 -29.43 -6.39
N ASP A 123 19.33 -30.16 -6.41
CA ASP A 123 20.65 -29.61 -6.79
C ASP A 123 20.65 -28.93 -8.17
N GLN A 124 19.84 -29.45 -9.11
CA GLN A 124 19.71 -28.92 -10.48
C GLN A 124 19.09 -27.52 -10.53
N GLU A 125 18.15 -27.23 -9.63
CA GLU A 125 17.40 -25.96 -9.61
C GLU A 125 17.96 -24.95 -8.59
N ARG A 126 18.81 -25.42 -7.67
CA ARG A 126 19.41 -24.62 -6.61
C ARG A 126 20.07 -23.32 -7.10
N PRO A 127 20.90 -23.29 -8.17
CA PRO A 127 21.52 -22.04 -8.63
C PRO A 127 20.48 -21.02 -9.15
N SER A 128 19.42 -21.49 -9.81
CA SER A 128 18.33 -20.61 -10.26
C SER A 128 17.55 -20.04 -9.08
N CYS A 129 17.27 -20.86 -8.06
CA CYS A 129 16.62 -20.43 -6.83
C CYS A 129 17.44 -19.36 -6.07
N GLN A 130 18.76 -19.57 -5.95
CA GLN A 130 19.66 -18.61 -5.32
C GLN A 130 19.67 -17.27 -6.05
N LYS A 131 19.75 -17.27 -7.38
CA LYS A 131 19.74 -16.05 -8.20
C LYS A 131 18.45 -15.23 -7.98
N THR A 132 17.30 -15.90 -7.97
CA THR A 132 16.01 -15.25 -7.72
C THR A 132 15.93 -14.69 -6.29
N LEU A 133 16.45 -15.42 -5.31
CA LEU A 133 16.47 -14.98 -3.91
C LEU A 133 17.37 -13.75 -3.70
N VAL A 134 18.55 -13.70 -4.31
CA VAL A 134 19.44 -12.53 -4.26
C VAL A 134 18.76 -11.32 -4.89
N SER A 135 18.20 -11.47 -6.10
CA SER A 135 17.49 -10.38 -6.78
C SER A 135 16.28 -9.87 -5.99
N ALA A 136 15.59 -10.74 -5.24
CA ALA A 136 14.50 -10.33 -4.36
C ALA A 136 14.99 -9.56 -3.13
N LEU A 137 16.18 -9.88 -2.60
CA LEU A 137 16.78 -9.18 -1.47
C LEU A 137 17.31 -7.79 -1.87
N ASP A 138 17.79 -7.62 -3.09
CA ASP A 138 18.27 -6.33 -3.63
C ASP A 138 17.18 -5.23 -3.68
N GLN A 139 15.90 -5.63 -3.74
CA GLN A 139 14.77 -4.69 -3.77
C GLN A 139 14.51 -3.99 -2.42
N PHE A 140 15.21 -4.41 -1.35
CA PHE A 140 15.07 -3.83 -0.03
C PHE A 140 16.28 -2.93 0.29
N PRO A 141 16.17 -1.60 0.12
CA PRO A 141 17.27 -0.68 0.41
C PRO A 141 17.65 -0.74 1.90
N GLY A 142 18.92 -1.05 2.18
CA GLY A 142 19.47 -1.19 3.54
C GLY A 142 19.90 -2.61 3.94
N VAL A 143 19.66 -3.62 3.09
CA VAL A 143 19.98 -5.03 3.38
C VAL A 143 21.44 -5.40 3.07
N LEU A 144 22.11 -4.68 2.16
CA LEU A 144 23.45 -5.04 1.67
C LEU A 144 24.46 -3.95 2.02
N GLY A 145 24.72 -3.76 3.32
CA GLY A 145 25.95 -3.09 3.75
C GLY A 145 27.11 -4.08 3.68
N ASP A 146 28.04 -3.89 2.74
CA ASP A 146 29.40 -4.48 2.52
C ASP A 146 29.68 -5.98 2.74
N GLN A 147 28.82 -6.74 3.42
CA GLN A 147 28.99 -8.17 3.66
C GLN A 147 28.50 -9.04 2.49
N ALA A 148 27.89 -8.42 1.47
CA ALA A 148 27.42 -9.08 0.25
C ALA A 148 28.54 -9.47 -0.72
N LEU A 149 29.79 -9.11 -0.44
CA LEU A 149 30.94 -9.42 -1.29
C LEU A 149 31.74 -10.65 -0.81
N ARG A 150 31.24 -11.38 0.21
CA ARG A 150 31.79 -12.67 0.64
C ARG A 150 30.75 -13.78 0.43
N TRP A 151 30.43 -14.04 -0.83
CA TRP A 151 29.76 -15.26 -1.27
C TRP A 151 30.77 -16.16 -1.97
#